data_AF-A0A327PQ44-F1
#
_entry.id   AF-A0A327PQ44-F1
#
_cell.length_a   1.000
_cell.length_b   1.000
_cell.length_c   1.000
_cell.angle_alpha   90.00
_cell.angle_beta   90.00
_cell.angle_gamma   90.00
#
_symmetry.space_group_name_H-M   'P 1'
#
loop_
_entity.id
_entity.type
_entity.pdbx_description
1 polymer ?
#
loop_
_entity_poly.entity_id
_entity_poly.type
_entity_poly.pdbx_seq_one_letter_code
_entity_poly.pdbx_strand_id
1 'polypeptide(L)'
;MNRILSTILIFLWTYTGLDKLIQFSASRKAFLNQTFPAELAEILAFAIPITELLLALLLLFSVTRWWGYLGSILLLTVFTTYVGLIWVGAFPRVPCNCAGILESMGWAEHFVLNVVCIGLGVWGLRWESQYPVAVGRNES
;
A
#
# COMPACT_ATOMS: atom_id res chain seq x y z
N MET A 1 4.21 10.38 19.03
CA MET A 1 4.94 9.69 17.94
C MET A 1 3.99 8.92 17.01
N ASN A 2 3.14 8.01 17.51
CA ASN A 2 2.35 7.06 16.70
C ASN A 2 1.42 7.71 15.68
N ARG A 3 0.79 8.83 16.07
CA ARG A 3 -0.16 9.51 15.20
C ARG A 3 0.52 10.02 13.93
N ILE A 4 1.77 10.48 14.02
CA ILE A 4 2.53 11.00 12.88
C ILE A 4 2.79 9.88 11.86
N LEU A 5 3.27 8.72 12.33
CA LEU A 5 3.54 7.56 11.46
C LEU A 5 2.27 7.07 10.76
N SER A 6 1.17 6.95 11.49
CA SER A 6 -0.12 6.57 10.91
C SER A 6 -0.61 7.60 9.92
N THR A 7 -0.46 8.90 10.21
CA THR A 7 -0.89 9.98 9.32
C THR A 7 -0.17 9.93 7.98
N ILE A 8 1.14 9.66 7.96
CA ILE A 8 1.91 9.52 6.72
C ILE A 8 1.36 8.37 5.86
N LEU A 9 1.13 7.19 6.46
CA LEU A 9 0.58 6.05 5.74
C LEU A 9 -0.88 6.26 5.33
N ILE A 10 -1.69 6.95 6.14
CA ILE A 10 -3.06 7.34 5.78
C ILE A 10 -3.06 8.22 4.54
N PHE A 11 -2.19 9.24 4.49
CA PHE A 11 -2.05 10.10 3.32
C PHE A 11 -1.63 9.31 2.09
N LEU A 12 -0.62 8.43 2.22
CA LEU A 12 -0.18 7.56 1.12
C LEU A 12 -1.35 6.73 0.58
N TRP A 13 -2.01 5.94 1.43
CA TRP A 13 -3.07 5.03 1.02
C TRP A 13 -4.32 5.73 0.50
N THR A 14 -4.70 6.85 1.12
CA THR A 14 -5.82 7.67 0.67
C THR A 14 -5.53 8.26 -0.70
N TYR A 15 -4.33 8.83 -0.88
CA TYR A 15 -3.92 9.42 -2.15
C TYR A 15 -3.89 8.37 -3.27
N THR A 16 -3.18 7.25 -3.06
CA THR A 16 -3.03 6.22 -4.11
C THR A 16 -4.34 5.50 -4.42
N GLY A 17 -5.19 5.28 -3.41
CA GLY A 17 -6.47 4.59 -3.56
C GLY A 17 -7.49 5.46 -4.28
N LEU A 18 -7.61 6.73 -3.87
CA LEU A 18 -8.51 7.69 -4.51
C LEU A 18 -8.07 8.00 -5.95
N ASP A 19 -6.78 8.22 -6.19
CA ASP A 19 -6.26 8.49 -7.53
C ASP A 19 -6.62 7.36 -8.51
N LYS A 20 -6.48 6.10 -8.07
CA LYS A 20 -6.86 4.92 -8.85
C LYS A 20 -8.36 4.83 -9.14
N LEU A 21 -9.22 5.22 -8.20
CA LEU A 21 -10.68 5.19 -8.41
C LEU A 21 -11.18 6.37 -9.23
N ILE A 22 -10.64 7.57 -9.01
CA ILE A 22 -11.00 8.76 -9.78
C ILE A 22 -10.57 8.58 -11.25
N GLN A 23 -9.37 8.06 -11.47
CA GLN A 23 -8.82 7.80 -12.80
C GLN A 23 -8.93 6.31 -13.18
N PHE A 24 -10.08 5.69 -12.91
CA PHE A 24 -10.24 4.23 -13.02
C PHE A 24 -9.90 3.68 -14.41
N SER A 25 -10.33 4.35 -15.48
CA SER A 25 -10.03 3.92 -16.86
C SER A 25 -8.52 3.88 -17.16
N ALA A 26 -7.77 4.88 -16.71
CA ALA A 26 -6.32 4.94 -16.86
C ALA A 26 -5.63 3.88 -15.99
N SER A 27 -6.00 3.79 -14.72
CA SER A 27 -5.46 2.82 -13.77
C SER A 27 -5.69 1.38 -14.22
N ARG A 28 -6.89 1.05 -14.71
CA ARG A 28 -7.20 -0.26 -15.25
C ARG A 28 -6.35 -0.61 -16.47
N LYS A 29 -6.11 0.34 -17.39
CA LYS A 29 -5.18 0.14 -18.51
C LYS A 29 -3.75 -0.09 -18.02
N ALA A 30 -3.33 0.59 -16.96
CA ALA A 30 -2.04 0.38 -16.32
C ALA A 30 -1.87 -1.04 -15.79
N PHE A 31 -2.91 -1.56 -15.09
CA PHE A 31 -2.95 -2.94 -14.61
C PHE A 31 -2.90 -3.94 -15.76
N LEU A 32 -3.68 -3.72 -16.83
CA LEU A 32 -3.68 -4.58 -18.02
C LEU A 32 -2.33 -4.57 -18.77
N ASN A 33 -1.54 -3.50 -18.62
CA ASN A 33 -0.21 -3.43 -19.21
C ASN A 33 0.89 -4.06 -18.36
N GLN A 34 0.57 -4.65 -17.20
CA GLN A 34 1.56 -5.35 -16.38
C GLN A 34 1.93 -6.73 -16.96
N THR A 35 2.85 -7.44 -16.28
CA THR A 35 3.37 -8.73 -16.74
C THR A 35 2.52 -9.93 -16.33
N PHE A 36 1.45 -9.71 -15.55
CA PHE A 36 0.52 -10.75 -15.12
C PHE A 36 -0.67 -10.95 -16.08
N PRO A 37 -1.41 -12.08 -15.98
CA PRO A 37 -2.57 -12.36 -16.82
C PRO A 37 -3.65 -11.27 -16.75
N ALA A 38 -4.37 -11.07 -17.85
CA ALA A 38 -5.38 -10.03 -17.97
C ALA A 38 -6.52 -10.22 -16.95
N GLU A 39 -6.91 -11.46 -16.65
CA GLU A 39 -7.95 -11.78 -15.67
C GLU A 39 -7.54 -11.32 -14.26
N LEU A 40 -6.27 -11.51 -13.91
CA LEU A 40 -5.73 -11.03 -12.64
C LEU A 40 -5.65 -9.50 -12.64
N ALA A 41 -5.28 -8.88 -13.76
CA ALA A 41 -5.24 -7.43 -13.89
C ALA A 41 -6.60 -6.77 -13.65
N GLU A 42 -7.68 -7.34 -14.19
CA GLU A 42 -9.05 -6.88 -13.96
C GLU A 42 -9.41 -6.92 -12.47
N ILE A 43 -9.11 -8.03 -11.80
CA ILE A 43 -9.40 -8.20 -10.36
C ILE A 43 -8.59 -7.17 -9.55
N LEU A 44 -7.29 -7.03 -9.82
CA LEU A 44 -6.41 -6.12 -9.10
C LEU A 44 -6.79 -4.65 -9.31
N ALA A 45 -7.29 -4.27 -10.49
CA ALA A 45 -7.74 -2.91 -10.77
C ALA A 45 -8.83 -2.43 -9.80
N PHE A 46 -9.65 -3.33 -9.25
CA PHE A 46 -10.62 -3.02 -8.20
C PHE A 46 -10.10 -3.35 -6.80
N ALA A 47 -9.50 -4.53 -6.62
CA ALA A 47 -9.11 -5.04 -5.30
C ALA A 47 -8.04 -4.17 -4.63
N ILE A 48 -7.06 -3.67 -5.41
CA ILE A 48 -5.98 -2.84 -4.89
C ILE A 48 -6.50 -1.52 -4.32
N PRO A 49 -7.19 -0.63 -5.08
CA PRO A 49 -7.65 0.64 -4.53
C PRO A 49 -8.61 0.48 -3.35
N ILE A 50 -9.47 -0.55 -3.36
CA ILE A 50 -10.36 -0.85 -2.22
C ILE A 50 -9.53 -1.21 -0.98
N THR A 51 -8.50 -2.04 -1.14
CA THR A 51 -7.61 -2.44 -0.05
C THR A 51 -6.83 -1.24 0.48
N GLU A 52 -6.32 -0.37 -0.39
CA GLU A 52 -5.61 0.85 0.00
C GLU A 52 -6.51 1.75 0.88
N LEU A 53 -7.74 2.03 0.44
CA LEU A 53 -8.67 2.85 1.22
C LEU A 53 -9.09 2.17 2.53
N LEU A 54 -9.24 0.84 2.54
CA LEU A 54 -9.49 0.09 3.77
C LEU A 54 -8.33 0.24 4.75
N LEU A 55 -7.07 0.17 4.30
CA LEU A 55 -5.90 0.38 5.15
C LEU A 55 -5.86 1.80 5.72
N ALA A 56 -6.21 2.81 4.92
CA ALA A 56 -6.34 4.19 5.40
C ALA A 56 -7.38 4.30 6.54
N LEU A 57 -8.55 3.67 6.37
CA LEU A 57 -9.59 3.63 7.40
C LEU A 57 -9.13 2.89 8.66
N LEU A 58 -8.45 1.75 8.53
CA LEU A 58 -7.95 0.98 9.67
C LEU A 58 -6.92 1.77 10.48
N LEU A 59 -6.03 2.51 9.82
CA LEU A 59 -5.02 3.36 10.47
C LEU A 59 -5.61 4.58 11.19
N LEU A 60 -6.77 5.06 10.73
CA LEU A 60 -7.44 6.24 11.28
C LEU A 60 -7.88 6.02 12.73
N PHE A 61 -8.54 4.91 13.03
CA PHE A 61 -9.05 4.60 14.36
C PHE A 61 -8.00 3.89 15.22
N SER A 62 -7.80 4.33 16.46
CA SER A 62 -6.81 3.75 17.37
C SER A 62 -7.04 2.26 17.62
N VAL A 63 -8.29 1.82 17.69
CA VAL A 63 -8.66 0.41 17.96
C VAL A 63 -8.22 -0.53 16.82
N THR A 64 -8.29 -0.07 15.57
CA THR A 64 -7.95 -0.88 14.38
C THR A 64 -6.55 -0.60 13.84
N ARG A 65 -5.84 0.37 14.41
CA ARG A 65 -4.57 0.87 13.88
C ARG A 65 -3.50 -0.20 13.79
N TRP A 66 -3.48 -1.13 14.75
CA TRP A 66 -2.56 -2.28 14.71
C TRP A 66 -2.73 -3.09 13.42
N TRP A 67 -3.98 -3.40 13.05
CA TRP A 67 -4.31 -4.09 11.80
C TRP A 67 -3.98 -3.24 10.57
N GLY A 68 -4.19 -1.92 10.66
CA GLY A 68 -3.79 -0.98 9.61
C GLY A 68 -2.29 -1.00 9.34
N TYR A 69 -1.45 -1.00 10.38
CA TYR A 69 0.00 -1.11 10.21
C TYR A 69 0.42 -2.47 9.67
N LEU A 70 -0.10 -3.57 10.22
CA LEU A 70 0.21 -4.91 9.74
C LEU A 70 -0.16 -5.08 8.25
N GLY A 71 -1.37 -4.68 7.88
CA GLY A 71 -1.83 -4.73 6.49
C GLY A 71 -1.01 -3.84 5.56
N SER A 72 -0.59 -2.66 6.04
CA SER A 72 0.30 -1.78 5.27
C SER A 72 1.65 -2.44 4.99
N ILE A 73 2.27 -3.06 5.99
CA ILE A 73 3.55 -3.77 5.84
C ILE A 73 3.42 -4.90 4.82
N LEU A 74 2.36 -5.71 4.93
CA LEU A 74 2.13 -6.84 4.03
C LEU A 74 1.93 -6.37 2.58
N LEU A 75 1.06 -5.39 2.36
CA LEU A 75 0.78 -4.88 1.02
C LEU A 75 2.00 -4.20 0.40
N LEU A 76 2.71 -3.36 1.16
CA LEU A 76 3.95 -2.74 0.70
C LEU A 76 5.03 -3.78 0.39
N THR A 77 5.11 -4.88 1.14
CA THR A 77 6.07 -5.97 0.87
C THR A 77 5.77 -6.63 -0.47
N VAL A 78 4.49 -6.87 -0.78
CA VAL A 78 4.06 -7.39 -2.09
C VAL A 78 4.45 -6.41 -3.20
N PHE A 79 4.12 -5.12 -3.05
CA PHE A 79 4.46 -4.09 -4.04
C PHE A 79 5.98 -3.94 -4.23
N THR A 80 6.74 -3.92 -3.14
CA THR A 80 8.21 -3.85 -3.16
C THR A 80 8.82 -5.04 -3.87
N THR A 81 8.30 -6.24 -3.61
CA THR A 81 8.78 -7.46 -4.28
C THR A 81 8.54 -7.38 -5.78
N TYR A 82 7.32 -7.00 -6.19
CA TYR A 82 6.96 -6.85 -7.61
C TYR A 82 7.79 -5.78 -8.32
N VAL A 83 7.89 -4.57 -7.74
CA VAL A 83 8.72 -3.47 -8.24
C VAL A 83 10.19 -3.87 -8.32
N GLY A 84 10.70 -4.56 -7.29
CA GLY A 84 12.07 -5.05 -7.24
C GLY A 84 12.38 -6.03 -8.36
N LEU A 85 11.48 -6.96 -8.64
CA LEU A 85 11.61 -7.91 -9.76
C LEU A 85 11.64 -7.20 -11.12
N ILE A 86 10.83 -6.16 -11.31
CA ILE A 86 10.88 -5.32 -12.52
C ILE A 86 12.23 -4.61 -12.60
N TRP A 87 12.67 -3.98 -11.50
CA TRP A 87 13.89 -3.18 -11.47
C TRP A 87 15.15 -4.00 -11.78
N VAL A 88 15.25 -5.24 -11.28
CA VAL A 88 16.37 -6.15 -11.60
C VAL A 88 16.25 -6.84 -12.95
N GLY A 89 15.19 -6.55 -13.73
CA GLY A 89 15.01 -7.12 -15.07
C GLY A 89 14.57 -8.58 -15.09
N ALA A 90 13.82 -9.04 -14.08
CA ALA A 90 13.35 -10.42 -14.01
C ALA A 90 12.26 -10.78 -15.06
N PHE A 91 11.71 -9.78 -15.75
CA PHE A 91 10.64 -9.95 -16.74
C PHE A 91 11.13 -9.64 -18.16
N PRO A 92 10.56 -10.31 -19.19
CA PRO A 92 10.94 -10.12 -20.60
C PRO A 92 10.57 -8.74 -21.16
N ARG A 93 9.67 -8.00 -20.48
CA ARG A 93 9.31 -6.62 -20.83
C ARG A 93 9.17 -5.79 -19.56
N VAL A 94 9.57 -4.53 -19.63
CA VAL A 94 9.31 -3.53 -18.59
C VAL A 94 7.98 -2.85 -18.92
N PRO A 95 6.96 -2.95 -18.04
CA PRO A 95 5.68 -2.27 -18.28
C PRO A 95 5.86 -0.75 -18.20
N CYS A 96 5.01 0.01 -18.89
CA CYS A 96 4.97 1.46 -18.68
C CYS A 96 4.44 1.74 -17.28
N ASN A 97 5.11 2.63 -16.54
CA ASN A 97 4.48 3.31 -15.42
C ASN A 97 3.38 4.17 -16.02
N CYS A 98 2.13 3.83 -15.77
CA CYS A 98 0.98 4.47 -16.39
C CYS A 98 -0.14 4.66 -15.35
N ALA A 99 0.16 5.25 -14.19
CA ALA A 99 -0.88 5.63 -13.21
C ALA A 99 -0.39 6.66 -12.16
N GLY A 100 -0.94 7.88 -12.20
CA GLY A 100 -0.94 8.86 -11.11
C GLY A 100 0.32 9.73 -10.97
N ILE A 101 0.45 10.51 -9.88
CA ILE A 101 1.68 11.32 -9.63
C ILE A 101 2.93 10.42 -9.53
N LEU A 102 2.76 9.17 -9.11
CA LEU A 102 3.83 8.18 -9.05
C LEU A 102 4.29 7.71 -10.44
N GLU A 103 3.59 8.05 -11.53
CA GLU A 103 4.01 7.80 -12.92
C GLU A 103 5.34 8.47 -13.26
N SER A 104 5.62 9.61 -12.64
CA SER A 104 6.86 10.36 -12.83
C SER A 104 8.08 9.75 -12.13
N MET A 105 7.88 8.78 -11.22
CA MET A 105 8.98 8.14 -10.49
C MET A 105 9.47 6.90 -11.25
N GLY A 106 10.79 6.72 -11.30
CA GLY A 106 11.39 5.49 -11.78
C GLY A 106 11.19 4.31 -10.82
N TRP A 107 11.48 3.11 -11.30
CA TRP A 107 11.31 1.88 -10.51
C TRP A 107 12.17 1.87 -9.23
N ALA A 108 13.36 2.47 -9.27
CA ALA A 108 14.24 2.58 -8.11
C ALA A 108 13.64 3.49 -7.03
N GLU A 109 13.09 4.64 -7.43
CA GLU A 109 12.45 5.59 -6.52
C GLU A 109 11.21 4.98 -5.85
N HIS A 110 10.38 4.27 -6.62
CA HIS A 110 9.23 3.49 -6.09
C HIS A 110 9.68 2.45 -5.07
N PHE A 111 10.74 1.71 -5.38
CA PHE A 111 11.29 0.70 -4.48
C PHE A 111 11.72 1.31 -3.15
N VAL A 112 12.49 2.41 -3.21
CA VAL A 112 12.95 3.13 -2.02
C VAL A 112 11.77 3.69 -1.21
N LEU A 113 10.79 4.31 -1.86
CA LEU A 113 9.58 4.79 -1.20
C LEU A 113 8.89 3.67 -0.42
N ASN A 114 8.67 2.52 -1.05
CA ASN A 114 8.00 1.40 -0.41
C ASN A 114 8.81 0.86 0.78
N VAL A 115 10.13 0.71 0.65
CA VAL A 115 11.01 0.26 1.73
C VAL A 115 10.96 1.23 2.93
N VAL A 116 10.98 2.54 2.67
CA VAL A 116 10.83 3.55 3.73
C VAL A 116 9.46 3.42 4.41
N CYS A 117 8.38 3.29 3.64
CA CYS A 117 7.03 3.12 4.19
C CYS A 117 6.86 1.81 4.97
N ILE A 118 7.53 0.71 4.57
CA ILE A 118 7.61 -0.53 5.36
C ILE A 118 8.28 -0.25 6.70
N GLY A 119 9.40 0.47 6.71
CA GLY A 119 10.08 0.89 7.93
C GLY A 119 9.17 1.67 8.87
N LEU A 120 8.42 2.65 8.35
CA LEU A 120 7.43 3.42 9.11
C LEU A 120 6.33 2.51 9.69
N GLY A 121 5.83 1.56 8.89
CA GLY A 121 4.84 0.58 9.30
C GLY A 121 5.34 -0.31 10.43
N VAL A 122 6.57 -0.84 10.32
CA VAL A 122 7.19 -1.68 11.36
C VAL A 122 7.39 -0.91 12.66
N TRP A 123 7.84 0.34 12.59
CA TRP A 123 7.97 1.20 13.78
C TRP A 123 6.62 1.49 14.42
N GLY A 124 5.62 1.82 13.61
CA GLY A 124 4.25 2.06 14.06
C GLY A 124 3.62 0.84 14.73
N LEU A 125 3.77 -0.34 14.11
CA LEU A 125 3.27 -1.62 14.64
C LEU A 125 3.94 -1.99 15.96
N ARG A 126 5.27 -1.86 16.04
CA ARG A 126 6.01 -2.13 17.28
C ARG A 126 5.55 -1.23 18.40
N TRP A 127 5.33 0.06 18.14
CA TRP A 127 4.82 0.94 19.17
C TRP A 127 3.41 0.52 19.61
N GLU A 128 2.51 0.25 18.67
CA GLU A 128 1.13 -0.14 18.99
C GLU A 128 1.09 -1.46 19.80
N SER A 129 2.03 -2.38 19.55
CA SER A 129 2.15 -3.62 20.32
C SER A 129 2.57 -3.42 21.79
N GLN A 130 3.25 -2.33 22.12
CA GLN A 130 3.67 -2.00 23.48
C GLN A 130 2.54 -1.34 24.29
N TYR A 131 1.57 -0.74 23.62
CA TYR A 131 0.42 -0.07 24.23
C TYR A 131 -0.87 -0.58 23.61
N PRO A 132 -1.20 -1.88 23.78
CA PRO A 132 -2.45 -2.42 23.29
C PRO A 132 -3.58 -1.57 23.89
N VAL A 133 -4.30 -0.85 23.03
CA VAL A 133 -5.54 -0.18 23.43
C VAL A 133 -6.39 -1.27 24.04
N ALA A 134 -6.64 -1.17 25.35
CA ALA A 134 -7.32 -2.20 26.12
C ALA A 134 -8.73 -2.42 25.51
N VAL A 135 -8.82 -3.38 24.60
CA VAL A 135 -10.08 -3.95 24.15
C VAL A 135 -10.58 -4.74 25.35
N GLY A 136 -11.60 -4.20 26.01
CA GLY A 136 -12.25 -4.68 27.23
C GLY A 136 -11.81 -6.06 27.70
N ARG A 137 -10.90 -6.09 28.68
CA ARG A 137 -10.83 -7.25 29.58
C ARG A 137 -12.06 -7.10 30.46
N ASN A 138 -13.11 -7.84 30.15
CA ASN A 138 -14.26 -8.01 31.03
C ASN A 138 -13.74 -8.31 32.43
N GLU A 139 -13.96 -7.40 33.36
CA GLU A 139 -13.78 -7.64 34.79
C GLU A 139 -14.99 -8.49 35.20
N SER A 140 -14.74 -9.79 35.42
CA SER A 140 -15.64 -10.74 36.07
C SER A 140 -15.48 -10.65 37.59
#